data_AF-A0A353DXV0-F1
#
_entry.id   AF-A0A353DXV0-F1
#
_cell.length_a   1.000
_cell.length_b   1.000
_cell.length_c   1.000
_cell.angle_alpha   90.00
_cell.angle_beta   90.00
_cell.angle_gamma   90.00
#
_symmetry.space_group_name_H-M   'P 1'
#
loop_
_entity.id
_entity.type
_entity.pdbx_description
1 polymer ?
#
loop_
_entity_poly.entity_id
_entity_poly.type
_entity_poly.pdbx_seq_one_letter_code
_entity_poly.pdbx_strand_id
1 'polypeptide(L)' 'MLHKPVKTEAWARQWAKVALKGCLILLCWAEVSAEGWKAGFSRTLITPQKPIWMSGYASRDHAAEATRTELWAKAMA' A
#
# COMPACT_ATOMS: atom_id res chain seq x y z
N MET A 1 -48.18 -15.77 47.25
CA MET A 1 -46.88 -15.12 46.97
C MET A 1 -46.06 -16.11 46.15
N LEU A 2 -45.68 -15.96 44.89
CA LEU A 2 -45.64 -14.91 43.87
C LEU A 2 -45.85 -15.65 42.53
N HIS A 3 -46.81 -15.21 41.70
CA HIS A 3 -46.97 -15.75 40.35
C HIS A 3 -45.79 -15.24 39.52
N LYS A 4 -44.74 -16.06 39.34
CA LYS A 4 -43.59 -15.69 38.51
C LYS A 4 -43.97 -15.85 37.03
N PRO A 5 -43.78 -14.81 36.19
CA PRO A 5 -44.04 -14.93 34.76
C PRO A 5 -42.92 -15.74 34.10
N VAL A 6 -43.05 -17.07 34.04
CA VAL A 6 -42.06 -17.97 33.41
C VAL A 6 -41.83 -17.67 31.91
N LYS A 7 -42.79 -17.01 31.25
CA LYS A 7 -42.75 -16.73 29.80
C LYS A 7 -41.84 -15.57 29.42
N THR A 8 -41.56 -14.63 30.34
CA THR A 8 -40.73 -13.43 30.06
C THR A 8 -39.24 -13.75 29.99
N GLU A 9 -38.79 -14.73 30.78
CA GLU A 9 -37.38 -15.14 30.86
C GLU A 9 -36.90 -15.88 29.60
N ALA A 10 -37.76 -16.72 29.01
CA ALA A 10 -37.43 -17.49 27.82
C ALA A 10 -37.34 -16.61 26.56
N TRP A 11 -38.26 -15.66 26.42
CA TRP A 11 -38.25 -14.68 25.33
C TRP A 11 -37.02 -13.78 25.42
N ALA A 12 -36.69 -13.27 26.62
CA ALA A 12 -35.50 -12.44 26.84
C ALA A 12 -34.19 -13.19 26.51
N ARG A 13 -34.09 -14.47 26.89
CA ARG A 13 -32.95 -15.33 26.54
C ARG A 13 -32.81 -15.55 25.04
N GLN A 14 -33.91 -15.64 24.31
CA GLN A 14 -33.89 -15.82 22.87
C GLN A 14 -33.41 -14.55 22.16
N TRP A 15 -33.88 -13.37 22.56
CA TRP A 15 -33.38 -12.10 22.03
C TRP A 15 -31.93 -11.83 22.41
N ALA A 16 -31.52 -12.19 23.63
CA ALA A 16 -30.12 -12.10 24.06
C ALA A 16 -29.20 -12.95 23.18
N LYS A 17 -29.61 -14.18 22.81
CA LYS A 17 -28.83 -15.05 21.90
C LYS A 17 -28.77 -14.51 20.48
N VAL A 18 -29.85 -13.92 19.97
CA VAL A 18 -29.90 -13.31 18.63
C VAL A 18 -29.03 -12.05 18.59
N ALA A 19 -29.13 -11.19 19.61
CA ALA A 19 -28.28 -10.01 19.75
C ALA A 19 -26.81 -10.38 19.89
N LEU A 20 -26.48 -11.43 20.67
CA LEU A 20 -25.11 -11.91 20.82
C LEU A 20 -24.54 -12.47 19.52
N LYS A 21 -25.30 -13.31 18.79
CA LYS A 21 -24.88 -13.84 17.49
C LYS A 21 -24.73 -12.73 16.43
N GLY A 22 -25.65 -11.76 16.40
CA GLY A 22 -25.56 -10.60 15.51
C GLY A 22 -24.35 -9.73 15.83
N CYS A 23 -24.07 -9.50 17.11
CA CYS A 23 -22.89 -8.77 17.58
C CYS A 23 -21.59 -9.52 17.21
N LEU A 24 -21.56 -10.85 17.34
CA LEU A 24 -20.42 -11.67 16.96
C LEU A 24 -20.13 -11.61 15.45
N ILE A 25 -21.19 -11.60 14.62
CA ILE A 25 -21.08 -11.50 13.16
C ILE A 25 -20.57 -10.11 12.74
N LEU A 26 -21.05 -9.05 13.40
CA LEU A 26 -20.56 -7.68 13.17
C LEU A 26 -19.10 -7.50 13.57
N LEU A 27 -18.66 -8.12 14.67
CA LEU A 27 -17.25 -8.10 15.11
C LEU A 27 -16.34 -8.91 14.19
N CYS A 28 -16.86 -9.96 13.54
CA CYS A 28 -16.10 -10.79 12.61
C CYS A 28 -15.95 -10.14 11.21
N TRP A 29 -16.74 -9.10 10.92
CA TRP A 29 -16.58 -8.24 9.73
C TRP A 29 -15.60 -7.07 9.98
N ALA A 30 -14.88 -7.05 11.09
CA ALA A 30 -13.87 -6.02 11.31
C ALA A 30 -12.74 -6.13 10.27
N GLU A 31 -12.73 -5.13 9.39
CA GLU A 31 -11.85 -4.77 8.27
C GLU A 31 -10.76 -5.75 7.80
N VAL A 32 -10.85 -6.08 6.50
CA VAL A 32 -9.68 -6.46 5.71
C VAL A 32 -8.95 -5.17 5.31
N SER A 33 -7.78 -4.92 5.89
CA SER A 33 -6.89 -3.86 5.40
C SER A 33 -6.44 -4.23 3.99
N ALA A 34 -6.78 -3.41 3.00
CA ALA A 34 -6.20 -3.53 1.67
C ALA A 34 -4.75 -3.06 1.74
N GLU A 35 -3.81 -3.98 1.94
CA GLU A 35 -2.39 -3.68 1.77
C GLU A 35 -2.17 -3.31 0.29
N GLY A 36 -2.10 -2.01 0.02
CA GLY A 36 -1.88 -1.48 -1.32
C GLY A 36 -0.49 -1.82 -1.86
N TRP A 37 -0.30 -1.58 -3.15
CA TRP A 37 1.02 -1.72 -3.78
C TRP A 37 1.99 -0.72 -3.16
N LYS A 38 3.14 -1.22 -2.70
CA LYS A 38 4.24 -0.38 -2.24
C LYS A 38 5.07 0.00 -3.45
N ALA A 39 5.14 1.29 -3.75
CA ALA A 39 5.98 1.81 -4.81
C ALA A 39 7.27 2.40 -4.22
N GLY A 40 8.42 1.88 -4.67
CA GLY A 40 9.74 2.40 -4.38
C GLY A 40 10.31 3.12 -5.59
N PHE A 41 10.93 4.28 -5.37
CA PHE A 41 11.63 5.04 -6.42
C PHE A 41 13.05 5.33 -5.95
N SER A 42 14.02 5.15 -6.83
CA SER A 42 15.40 5.54 -6.57
C SER A 42 16.04 6.16 -7.82
N ARG A 43 17.07 6.98 -7.59
CA ARG A 43 17.91 7.53 -8.65
C ARG A 43 19.36 7.61 -8.20
N THR A 44 20.28 7.48 -9.15
CA THR A 44 21.70 7.75 -8.93
C THR A 44 22.29 8.54 -10.08
N LEU A 45 23.24 9.41 -9.76
CA LEU A 45 23.95 10.25 -10.73
C LEU A 45 24.95 9.38 -11.48
N ILE A 46 24.89 9.40 -12.82
CA ILE A 46 25.78 8.62 -13.69
C ILE A 46 26.50 9.48 -14.72
N THR A 47 26.49 10.81 -14.56
CA THR A 47 27.26 11.72 -15.41
C THR A 47 28.76 11.37 -15.36
N PRO A 48 29.42 11.13 -16.50
CA PRO A 48 30.86 10.91 -16.54
C PRO A 48 31.62 12.10 -15.96
N GLN A 49 32.62 11.83 -15.10
CA GLN A 49 33.42 12.88 -14.46
C GLN A 49 34.50 13.47 -15.40
N LYS A 50 34.79 12.78 -16.49
CA LYS A 50 35.78 13.19 -17.49
C LYS A 50 35.11 13.23 -18.87
N PRO A 51 35.56 14.10 -19.78
CA PRO A 51 35.15 14.07 -21.18
C PRO A 51 35.30 12.67 -21.79
N ILE A 52 34.24 12.19 -22.43
CA ILE A 52 34.22 10.94 -23.18
C ILE A 52 33.59 11.15 -24.56
N TRP A 53 33.84 10.21 -25.47
CA TRP A 53 33.16 10.17 -26.76
C TRP A 53 31.66 9.91 -26.57
N MET A 54 30.82 10.66 -27.26
CA MET A 54 29.37 10.48 -27.18
C MET A 54 28.91 9.36 -28.09
N SER A 55 28.24 8.36 -27.51
CA SER A 55 27.60 7.30 -28.29
C SER A 55 26.46 7.86 -29.15
N GLY A 56 26.28 7.31 -30.35
CA GLY A 56 25.22 7.72 -31.29
C GLY A 56 25.51 8.96 -32.13
N TYR A 57 26.63 9.66 -31.91
CA TYR A 57 27.04 10.84 -32.68
C TYR A 57 28.21 10.52 -33.61
N ALA A 58 27.96 9.67 -34.62
CA ALA A 58 28.99 9.11 -35.51
C ALA A 58 29.82 10.14 -36.29
N SER A 59 29.31 11.36 -36.49
CA SER A 59 30.01 12.44 -37.19
C SER A 59 30.85 13.32 -36.27
N ARG A 60 30.81 13.14 -34.95
CA ARG A 60 31.70 13.87 -34.04
C ARG A 60 33.12 13.34 -34.15
N ASP A 61 34.07 14.25 -34.02
CA ASP A 61 35.51 14.02 -34.07
C ASP A 61 36.22 14.39 -32.74
N HIS A 62 35.45 14.76 -31.71
CA HIS A 62 35.97 15.10 -30.39
C HIS A 62 35.04 14.66 -29.25
N ALA A 63 35.62 14.46 -28.06
CA ALA A 63 34.91 14.13 -26.82
C ALA A 63 33.97 15.26 -26.37
N ALA A 64 33.02 14.95 -25.48
CA ALA A 64 32.08 15.93 -24.94
C ALA A 64 32.80 17.08 -24.20
N GLU A 65 32.47 18.32 -24.53
CA GLU A 65 33.15 19.51 -23.97
C GLU A 65 32.58 19.93 -22.62
N ALA A 66 31.27 19.73 -22.40
CA ALA A 66 30.59 20.11 -21.17
C ALA A 66 29.32 19.28 -20.95
N THR A 67 28.87 19.26 -19.70
CA THR A 67 27.58 18.69 -19.33
C THR A 67 26.52 19.78 -19.31
N ARG A 68 25.47 19.65 -20.14
CA ARG A 68 24.34 20.58 -20.12
C ARG A 68 23.35 20.27 -18.98
N THR A 69 23.13 18.99 -18.73
CA THR A 69 22.26 18.47 -17.66
C THR A 69 22.82 17.15 -17.14
N GLU A 70 22.57 16.86 -15.88
CA GLU A 70 22.99 15.59 -15.27
C GLU A 70 22.28 14.37 -15.87
N LEU A 71 23.03 13.28 -16.02
CA LEU A 71 22.52 11.99 -16.42
C LEU A 71 22.18 11.14 -15.18
N TRP A 72 20.96 10.60 -15.14
CA TRP A 72 20.46 9.84 -13.99
C TRP A 72 20.08 8.42 -14.41
N ALA A 73 20.56 7.43 -13.67
CA ALA A 73 19.93 6.12 -13.65
C ALA A 73 18.77 6.15 -12.65
N LYS A 74 17.62 5.61 -13.03
CA LYS A 74 16.40 5.58 -12.21
C LYS A 74 15.89 4.16 -12.12
N ALA A 75 15.44 3.75 -10.92
CA ALA A 75 14.82 2.46 -10.68
C ALA A 75 13.49 2.62 -9.95
N MET A 76 12.57 1.69 -10.22
CA MET A 76 11.23 1.65 -9.64
C MET A 76 10.93 0.19 -9.26
N ALA A 77 10.29 -0.02 -8.11
CA ALA A 77 9.92 -1.34 -7.58
C ALA A 77 8.54 -1.31 -6.92
#